data_AF-A0A673G297-F1
#
_entry.id   AF-A0A673G297-F1
#
_cell.length_a   1.000
_cell.length_b   1.000
_cell.length_c   1.000
_cell.angle_alpha   90.00
_cell.angle_beta   90.00
_cell.angle_gamma   90.00
#
_symmetry.space_group_name_H-M   'P 1'
#
loop_
_entity.id
_entity.type
_entity.pdbx_description
1 polymer ?
#
loop_
_entity_poly.entity_id
_entity_poly.type
_entity_poly.pdbx_seq_one_letter_code
_entity_poly.pdbx_strand_id
1 'polypeptide(L)'
;MATILKGHSKPKCVLAQDVYDPPPHRNSYIAASYVKFLESAGARVVPLMINKSDDEYRKLFKSINGVLFPGGGVSLESSGYSKAAGIFYRLALEANSNGDYFPVWGTCLGFELLTLLTSGKLLLSHTNTSGIALPLNFTDDVRDSRLFKDFPEDLMKSLETEPLTENSHQWSLTTENFTKSETLKKFYRVLSTNTDGQNEFVSTMEAYDFPIYATQWHPEKNAFEWTRPYIPHTPSAIKTTFYMAYFFVNEARKSFHSFPSTAEEEKALIYNYKPEYTGPQSAFEQIYFFD
;
A
#
# COMPACT_ATOMS: atom_id res chain seq x y z
N MET A 1 7.63 -15.01 36.07
CA MET A 1 8.57 -15.20 34.94
C MET A 1 7.81 -14.90 33.66
N ALA A 2 8.11 -13.80 32.99
CA ALA A 2 7.58 -13.56 31.66
C ALA A 2 8.28 -14.53 30.69
N THR A 3 7.53 -15.44 30.09
CA THR A 3 8.01 -16.25 28.98
C THR A 3 8.37 -15.30 27.85
N ILE A 4 9.67 -15.07 27.63
CA ILE A 4 10.15 -14.34 26.47
C ILE A 4 9.81 -15.22 25.27
N LEU A 5 8.77 -14.85 24.51
CA LEU A 5 8.50 -15.41 23.20
C LEU A 5 9.72 -15.12 22.32
N LYS A 6 10.65 -16.08 22.23
CA LYS A 6 11.76 -16.04 21.30
C LYS A 6 11.20 -16.10 19.88
N GLY A 7 11.46 -15.08 19.06
CA GLY A 7 11.58 -15.27 17.62
C GLY A 7 10.48 -14.75 16.70
N HIS A 8 9.71 -13.73 17.08
CA HIS A 8 8.96 -12.96 16.07
C HIS A 8 9.56 -11.55 15.96
N SER A 9 10.44 -11.35 14.98
CA SER A 9 10.84 -10.00 14.54
C SER A 9 9.55 -9.23 14.24
N LYS A 10 9.31 -8.14 14.97
CA LYS A 10 8.15 -7.28 14.71
C LYS A 10 8.35 -6.67 13.32
N PRO A 11 7.47 -6.96 12.34
CA PRO A 11 7.63 -6.51 10.95
C PRO A 11 7.61 -4.98 10.87
N LYS A 12 8.36 -4.45 9.90
CA LYS A 12 8.55 -3.00 9.71
C LYS A 12 8.32 -2.64 8.25
N CYS A 13 7.48 -1.63 8.00
CA CYS A 13 7.14 -1.15 6.66
C CYS A 13 6.97 0.38 6.64
N VAL A 14 7.02 1.00 5.44
CA VAL A 14 6.32 2.22 4.91
C VAL A 14 7.23 3.12 4.06
N LEU A 15 6.67 3.64 2.96
CA LEU A 15 7.19 4.69 2.06
C LEU A 15 6.61 6.09 2.37
N ALA A 16 7.44 7.13 2.28
CA ALA A 16 7.02 8.54 2.24
C ALA A 16 6.81 9.03 0.80
N GLN A 17 5.93 10.02 0.60
CA GLN A 17 5.69 10.66 -0.70
C GLN A 17 6.09 12.14 -0.68
N ASP A 18 6.47 12.70 -1.83
CA ASP A 18 6.78 14.13 -1.95
C ASP A 18 5.56 14.99 -1.55
N VAL A 19 5.80 16.16 -0.95
CA VAL A 19 4.77 17.20 -0.82
C VAL A 19 4.72 18.00 -2.12
N TYR A 20 3.51 18.23 -2.65
CA TYR A 20 3.32 19.15 -3.77
C TYR A 20 3.62 20.59 -3.31
N ASP A 21 4.61 21.24 -3.93
CA ASP A 21 5.10 22.58 -3.58
C ASP A 21 5.51 22.71 -2.09
N PRO A 22 6.62 22.06 -1.67
CA PRO A 22 6.95 21.93 -0.27
C PRO A 22 7.32 23.29 0.35
N PRO A 23 6.63 23.73 1.44
CA PRO A 23 7.17 24.81 2.24
C PRO A 23 8.47 24.35 2.91
N PRO A 24 9.33 25.29 3.38
CA PRO A 24 10.54 24.93 4.10
C PRO A 24 10.23 23.93 5.22
N HIS A 25 11.04 22.88 5.33
CA HIS A 25 10.89 21.80 6.32
C HIS A 25 9.65 20.90 6.15
N ARG A 26 9.10 20.80 4.93
CA ARG A 26 8.02 19.84 4.59
C ARG A 26 8.22 19.28 3.18
N ASN A 27 9.37 18.65 2.95
CA ASN A 27 9.75 18.11 1.65
C ASN A 27 8.96 16.84 1.28
N SER A 28 8.58 16.05 2.27
CA SER A 28 7.76 14.84 2.09
C SER A 28 6.76 14.64 3.21
N TYR A 29 5.76 13.78 3.00
CA TYR A 29 4.75 13.47 3.99
C TYR A 29 4.29 12.01 3.97
N ILE A 30 3.67 11.59 5.08
CA ILE A 30 2.92 10.33 5.21
C ILE A 30 1.60 10.65 5.91
N ALA A 31 0.47 10.30 5.29
CA ALA A 31 -0.82 10.33 5.98
C ALA A 31 -0.83 9.30 7.12
N ALA A 32 -1.23 9.73 8.32
CA ALA A 32 -1.14 8.91 9.52
C ALA A 32 -2.03 7.66 9.47
N SER A 33 -3.06 7.64 8.61
CA SER A 33 -3.90 6.46 8.37
C SER A 33 -3.10 5.24 7.89
N TYR A 34 -2.09 5.41 7.04
CA TYR A 34 -1.21 4.30 6.63
C TYR A 34 -0.37 3.75 7.79
N VAL A 35 0.06 4.63 8.71
CA VAL A 35 0.79 4.22 9.91
C VAL A 35 -0.14 3.38 10.81
N LYS A 36 -1.32 3.92 11.11
CA LYS A 36 -2.34 3.26 11.94
C LYS A 36 -2.80 1.93 11.33
N PHE A 37 -2.93 1.86 10.01
CA PHE A 37 -3.27 0.66 9.25
C PHE A 37 -2.33 -0.50 9.58
N LEU A 38 -1.02 -0.29 9.44
CA LEU A 38 -0.03 -1.34 9.69
C LEU A 38 0.13 -1.65 11.18
N GLU A 39 0.09 -0.63 12.05
CA GLU A 39 0.18 -0.83 13.49
C GLU A 39 -1.01 -1.63 14.04
N SER A 40 -2.21 -1.45 13.47
CA SER A 40 -3.41 -2.21 13.86
C SER A 40 -3.26 -3.72 13.67
N ALA A 41 -2.39 -4.16 12.75
CA ALA A 41 -2.08 -5.56 12.47
C ALA A 41 -0.79 -6.06 13.18
N GLY A 42 -0.19 -5.23 14.04
CA GLY A 42 0.96 -5.58 14.86
C GLY A 42 2.33 -5.39 14.20
N ALA A 43 2.41 -4.54 13.16
CA ALA A 43 3.69 -4.05 12.65
C ALA A 43 4.14 -2.79 13.39
N ARG A 44 5.44 -2.47 13.29
CA ARG A 44 5.96 -1.12 13.56
C ARG A 44 6.23 -0.44 12.24
N VAL A 45 6.36 0.88 12.24
CA VAL A 45 6.51 1.64 11.00
C VAL A 45 7.84 2.39 10.97
N VAL A 46 8.48 2.39 9.81
CA VAL A 46 9.69 3.17 9.51
C VAL A 46 9.36 4.07 8.31
N PRO A 47 9.45 5.40 8.43
CA PRO A 47 9.27 6.28 7.28
C PRO A 47 10.47 6.16 6.33
N LEU A 48 10.23 5.65 5.12
CA LEU A 48 11.23 5.64 4.05
C LEU A 48 11.23 6.99 3.33
N MET A 49 12.27 7.78 3.63
CA MET A 49 12.46 9.12 3.07
C MET A 49 12.76 9.07 1.57
N ILE A 50 12.27 10.07 0.83
CA ILE A 50 12.63 10.28 -0.57
C ILE A 50 14.01 10.94 -0.71
N ASN A 51 14.55 10.94 -1.94
CA ASN A 51 15.80 11.62 -2.29
C ASN A 51 17.04 11.18 -1.48
N LYS A 52 17.09 9.91 -1.05
CA LYS A 52 18.28 9.29 -0.46
C LYS A 52 19.12 8.57 -1.52
N SER A 53 20.35 8.19 -1.14
CA SER A 53 21.25 7.43 -2.01
C SER A 53 20.82 5.96 -2.18
N ASP A 54 21.27 5.31 -3.25
CA ASP A 54 21.02 3.86 -3.49
C ASP A 54 21.57 3.01 -2.32
N ASP A 55 22.71 3.40 -1.74
CA ASP A 55 23.31 2.71 -0.59
C ASP A 55 22.46 2.84 0.68
N GLU A 56 21.91 4.02 0.96
CA GLU A 56 20.98 4.22 2.08
C GLU A 56 19.72 3.37 1.90
N TYR A 57 19.16 3.33 0.68
CA TYR A 57 18.01 2.48 0.38
C TYR A 57 18.32 0.99 0.52
N ARG A 58 19.48 0.52 0.07
CA ARG A 58 19.91 -0.88 0.27
C ARG A 58 20.12 -1.22 1.74
N LYS A 59 20.70 -0.32 2.53
CA LYS A 59 20.86 -0.51 3.98
C LYS A 59 19.49 -0.64 4.64
N LEU A 60 18.55 0.24 4.29
CA LEU A 60 17.20 0.21 4.86
C LEU A 60 16.42 -1.03 4.41
N PHE A 61 16.48 -1.40 3.13
CA PHE A 61 15.83 -2.59 2.58
C PHE A 61 16.19 -3.86 3.37
N LYS A 62 17.49 -4.06 3.65
CA LYS A 62 18.00 -5.20 4.45
C LYS A 62 17.58 -5.16 5.93
N SER A 63 17.03 -4.04 6.40
CA SER A 63 16.69 -3.80 7.81
C SER A 63 15.18 -3.93 8.09
N ILE A 64 14.34 -3.76 7.07
CA ILE A 64 12.86 -3.79 7.16
C ILE A 64 12.29 -5.06 6.51
N ASN A 65 11.03 -5.37 6.80
CA ASN A 65 10.43 -6.67 6.51
C ASN A 65 9.42 -6.64 5.35
N GLY A 66 9.14 -5.46 4.81
CA GLY A 66 8.23 -5.23 3.69
C GLY A 66 8.14 -3.74 3.40
N VAL A 67 7.51 -3.37 2.27
CA VAL A 67 7.32 -1.97 1.91
C VAL A 67 5.91 -1.72 1.42
N LEU A 68 5.31 -0.60 1.84
CA LEU A 68 4.01 -0.14 1.39
C LEU A 68 4.20 1.18 0.65
N PHE A 69 3.73 1.26 -0.59
CA PHE A 69 3.67 2.45 -1.42
C PHE A 69 2.28 3.08 -1.27
N PRO A 70 2.14 4.19 -0.51
CA PRO A 70 0.83 4.78 -0.24
C PRO A 70 0.26 5.48 -1.47
N GLY A 71 -1.03 5.79 -1.41
CA GLY A 71 -1.69 6.69 -2.35
C GLY A 71 -1.21 8.13 -2.22
N GLY A 72 -1.45 8.95 -3.22
CA GLY A 72 -0.88 10.30 -3.31
C GLY A 72 -1.24 11.01 -4.61
N GLY A 73 -0.61 12.16 -4.84
CA GLY A 73 -0.84 12.99 -6.03
C GLY A 73 0.43 13.44 -6.74
N VAL A 74 1.53 12.71 -6.57
CA VAL A 74 2.84 13.05 -7.15
C VAL A 74 3.06 12.34 -8.49
N SER A 75 3.98 12.87 -9.30
CA SER A 75 4.32 12.29 -10.61
C SER A 75 4.86 10.86 -10.49
N LEU A 76 4.33 9.93 -11.29
CA LEU A 76 4.82 8.54 -11.35
C LEU A 76 6.20 8.40 -12.02
N GLU A 77 6.66 9.40 -12.77
CA GLU A 77 7.89 9.30 -13.56
C GLU A 77 9.05 10.13 -13.00
N SER A 78 8.75 11.26 -12.35
CA SER A 78 9.77 12.26 -11.99
C SER A 78 9.94 12.54 -10.50
N SER A 79 9.02 12.04 -9.65
CA SER A 79 9.03 12.30 -8.21
C SER A 79 10.15 11.58 -7.45
N GLY A 80 10.49 12.04 -6.24
CA GLY A 80 11.35 11.31 -5.33
C GLY A 80 10.71 9.99 -4.88
N TYR A 81 9.38 9.99 -4.71
CA TYR A 81 8.55 8.83 -4.45
C TYR A 81 8.75 7.72 -5.48
N SER A 82 8.58 8.01 -6.77
CA SER A 82 8.64 6.97 -7.80
C SER A 82 10.05 6.40 -7.96
N LYS A 83 11.08 7.23 -7.79
CA LYS A 83 12.48 6.79 -7.80
C LYS A 83 12.78 5.85 -6.62
N ALA A 84 12.40 6.23 -5.40
CA ALA A 84 12.63 5.41 -4.20
C ALA A 84 11.87 4.07 -4.30
N ALA A 85 10.60 4.12 -4.68
CA ALA A 85 9.78 2.94 -4.88
C ALA A 85 10.32 2.02 -5.99
N GLY A 86 10.83 2.58 -7.11
CA GLY A 86 11.47 1.80 -8.16
C GLY A 86 12.73 1.05 -7.69
N ILE A 87 13.51 1.66 -6.79
CA ILE A 87 14.66 0.99 -6.16
C ILE A 87 14.18 -0.16 -5.27
N PHE A 88 13.20 0.07 -4.39
CA PHE A 88 12.65 -0.96 -3.50
C PHE A 88 11.98 -2.10 -4.28
N TYR A 89 11.26 -1.80 -5.35
CA TYR A 89 10.64 -2.79 -6.22
C TYR A 89 11.69 -3.70 -6.86
N ARG A 90 12.77 -3.13 -7.43
CA ARG A 90 13.89 -3.91 -8.00
C ARG A 90 14.58 -4.78 -6.94
N LEU A 91 14.85 -4.22 -5.76
CA LEU A 91 15.45 -4.97 -4.64
C LEU A 91 14.54 -6.11 -4.18
N ALA A 92 13.22 -5.89 -4.13
CA ALA A 92 12.25 -6.91 -3.78
C ALA A 92 12.20 -8.03 -4.83
N LEU A 93 12.21 -7.72 -6.13
CA LEU A 93 12.27 -8.74 -7.17
C LEU A 93 13.54 -9.58 -7.08
N GLU A 94 14.70 -8.92 -6.87
CA GLU A 94 15.99 -9.59 -6.71
C GLU A 94 16.01 -10.50 -5.46
N ALA A 95 15.57 -9.98 -4.32
CA ALA A 95 15.51 -10.73 -3.06
C ALA A 95 14.63 -11.97 -3.20
N ASN A 96 13.38 -11.80 -3.67
CA ASN A 96 12.44 -12.91 -3.81
C ASN A 96 12.93 -13.96 -4.82
N SER A 97 13.56 -13.54 -5.92
CA SER A 97 14.16 -14.46 -6.90
C SER A 97 15.32 -15.28 -6.31
N ASN A 98 16.01 -14.74 -5.30
CA ASN A 98 17.08 -15.40 -4.57
C ASN A 98 16.59 -16.16 -3.32
N GLY A 99 15.27 -16.29 -3.14
CA GLY A 99 14.67 -16.99 -2.00
C GLY A 99 14.59 -16.19 -0.70
N ASP A 100 14.84 -14.87 -0.76
CA ASP A 100 14.71 -13.94 0.35
C ASP A 100 13.36 -13.20 0.27
N TYR A 101 12.42 -13.63 1.10
CA TYR A 101 11.03 -13.18 1.02
C TYR A 101 10.89 -11.70 1.43
N PHE A 102 10.40 -10.86 0.52
CA PHE A 102 10.16 -9.44 0.79
C PHE A 102 8.87 -8.96 0.12
N PRO A 103 7.80 -8.70 0.88
CA PRO A 103 6.52 -8.28 0.31
C PRO A 103 6.45 -6.78 0.00
N VAL A 104 5.71 -6.46 -1.06
CA VAL A 104 5.43 -5.10 -1.52
C VAL A 104 3.92 -4.90 -1.57
N TRP A 105 3.44 -3.76 -1.06
CA TRP A 105 2.05 -3.33 -1.16
C TRP A 105 1.95 -2.00 -1.89
N GLY A 106 1.01 -1.84 -2.82
CA GLY A 106 0.68 -0.56 -3.44
C GLY A 106 -0.78 -0.17 -3.24
N THR A 107 -1.03 1.03 -2.70
CA THR A 107 -2.38 1.60 -2.57
C THR A 107 -2.55 2.79 -3.51
N CYS A 108 -3.61 2.83 -4.32
CA CYS A 108 -3.96 3.95 -5.20
C CYS A 108 -2.76 4.37 -6.09
N LEU A 109 -2.10 5.51 -5.83
CA LEU A 109 -0.85 5.89 -6.52
C LEU A 109 0.22 4.77 -6.50
N GLY A 110 0.33 4.02 -5.39
CA GLY A 110 1.23 2.88 -5.30
C GLY A 110 0.81 1.71 -6.21
N PHE A 111 -0.49 1.49 -6.40
CA PHE A 111 -1.01 0.54 -7.38
C PHE A 111 -0.62 1.01 -8.80
N GLU A 112 -0.87 2.27 -9.13
CA GLU A 112 -0.54 2.85 -10.43
C GLU A 112 0.97 2.72 -10.73
N LEU A 113 1.80 3.03 -9.74
CA LEU A 113 3.25 2.90 -9.86
C LEU A 113 3.69 1.45 -10.10
N LEU A 114 3.10 0.47 -9.42
CA LEU A 114 3.41 -0.95 -9.66
C LEU A 114 3.08 -1.37 -11.10
N THR A 115 1.99 -0.86 -11.68
CA THR A 115 1.67 -1.11 -13.10
C THR A 115 2.72 -0.52 -14.04
N LEU A 116 3.20 0.70 -13.75
CA LEU A 116 4.26 1.35 -14.51
C LEU A 116 5.59 0.61 -14.38
N LEU A 117 6.02 0.27 -13.15
CA LEU A 117 7.28 -0.42 -12.88
C LEU A 117 7.33 -1.81 -13.53
N THR A 118 6.19 -2.51 -13.57
CA THR A 118 6.10 -3.85 -14.16
C THR A 118 6.06 -3.80 -15.68
N SER A 119 5.24 -2.91 -16.26
CA SER A 119 5.02 -2.86 -17.71
C SER A 119 6.03 -1.99 -18.48
N GLY A 120 6.70 -1.07 -17.77
CA GLY A 120 7.51 -0.01 -18.36
C GLY A 120 6.70 1.04 -19.14
N LYS A 121 5.37 1.08 -18.97
CA LYS A 121 4.46 1.96 -19.73
C LYS A 121 3.40 2.59 -18.84
N LEU A 122 3.04 3.84 -19.12
CA LEU A 122 1.89 4.50 -18.50
C LEU A 122 0.61 4.07 -19.22
N LEU A 123 -0.16 3.17 -18.60
CA LEU A 123 -1.34 2.51 -19.18
C LEU A 123 -2.67 2.95 -18.54
N LEU A 124 -2.64 4.03 -17.77
CA LEU A 124 -3.79 4.53 -17.04
C LEU A 124 -4.77 5.24 -17.97
N SER A 125 -6.05 5.18 -17.62
CA SER A 125 -7.14 5.90 -18.29
C SER A 125 -7.95 6.66 -17.26
N HIS A 126 -8.52 7.79 -17.67
CA HIS A 126 -9.31 8.61 -16.77
C HIS A 126 -10.61 7.89 -16.37
N THR A 127 -10.94 7.91 -15.08
CA THR A 127 -12.19 7.36 -14.52
C THR A 127 -12.84 8.33 -13.54
N ASN A 128 -14.16 8.31 -13.44
CA ASN A 128 -14.92 9.19 -12.54
C ASN A 128 -15.02 8.62 -11.12
N THR A 129 -13.88 8.54 -10.43
CA THR A 129 -13.72 7.80 -9.16
C THR A 129 -13.05 8.62 -8.05
N SER A 130 -13.18 9.95 -8.10
CA SER A 130 -12.50 10.90 -7.19
C SER A 130 -13.12 11.05 -5.79
N GLY A 131 -14.01 10.15 -5.38
CA GLY A 131 -14.71 10.22 -4.11
C GLY A 131 -15.99 9.41 -4.09
N ILE A 132 -15.86 8.08 -4.15
CA ILE A 132 -16.99 7.14 -4.17
C ILE A 132 -16.64 5.88 -3.37
N ALA A 133 -17.63 5.35 -2.65
CA ALA A 133 -17.52 4.04 -2.03
C ALA A 133 -18.10 2.96 -2.95
N LEU A 134 -17.33 1.90 -3.20
CA LEU A 134 -17.73 0.82 -4.10
C LEU A 134 -17.65 -0.56 -3.41
N PRO A 135 -18.50 -1.53 -3.79
CA PRO A 135 -18.22 -2.94 -3.54
C PRO A 135 -17.03 -3.40 -4.38
N LEU A 136 -16.64 -4.67 -4.28
CA LEU A 136 -15.66 -5.30 -5.18
C LEU A 136 -16.36 -6.30 -6.08
N ASN A 137 -16.22 -6.15 -7.39
CA ASN A 137 -16.62 -7.19 -8.33
C ASN A 137 -15.50 -8.22 -8.38
N PHE A 138 -15.60 -9.28 -7.58
CA PHE A 138 -14.56 -10.32 -7.56
C PHE A 138 -14.50 -11.07 -8.89
N THR A 139 -13.29 -11.41 -9.31
CA THR A 139 -13.06 -12.33 -10.44
C THR A 139 -13.13 -13.78 -9.94
N ASP A 140 -13.21 -14.75 -10.87
CA ASP A 140 -13.14 -16.17 -10.50
C ASP A 140 -11.82 -16.53 -9.79
N ASP A 141 -10.75 -15.81 -10.09
CA ASP A 141 -9.40 -15.99 -9.54
C ASP A 141 -9.29 -15.64 -8.05
N VAL A 142 -10.29 -14.97 -7.45
CA VAL A 142 -10.28 -14.64 -6.02
C VAL A 142 -10.17 -15.88 -5.12
N ARG A 143 -10.71 -17.01 -5.59
CA ARG A 143 -10.75 -18.30 -4.85
C ARG A 143 -9.37 -18.88 -4.60
N ASP A 144 -8.45 -18.66 -5.53
CA ASP A 144 -7.06 -19.13 -5.46
C ASP A 144 -6.09 -18.04 -4.99
N SER A 145 -6.63 -16.91 -4.51
CA SER A 145 -5.82 -15.76 -4.10
C SER A 145 -5.10 -16.00 -2.78
N ARG A 146 -3.95 -15.36 -2.63
CA ARG A 146 -3.27 -15.30 -1.32
C ARG A 146 -3.91 -14.23 -0.45
N LEU A 147 -4.22 -13.07 -1.04
CA LEU A 147 -4.72 -11.89 -0.34
C LEU A 147 -6.01 -12.15 0.45
N PHE A 148 -7.02 -12.77 -0.17
CA PHE A 148 -8.32 -12.98 0.46
C PHE A 148 -8.47 -14.33 1.16
N LYS A 149 -7.40 -15.15 1.22
CA LYS A 149 -7.47 -16.53 1.73
C LYS A 149 -8.02 -16.66 3.14
N ASP A 150 -7.65 -15.73 4.03
CA ASP A 150 -8.02 -15.77 5.45
C ASP A 150 -9.19 -14.83 5.78
N PHE A 151 -9.87 -14.27 4.77
CA PHE A 151 -11.03 -13.42 4.98
C PHE A 151 -12.26 -14.27 5.37
N PRO A 152 -13.04 -13.86 6.37
CA PRO A 152 -14.31 -14.51 6.70
C PRO A 152 -15.27 -14.49 5.50
N GLU A 153 -16.00 -15.58 5.28
CA GLU A 153 -16.95 -15.70 4.16
C GLU A 153 -18.04 -14.61 4.19
N ASP A 154 -18.51 -14.24 5.39
CA ASP A 154 -19.47 -13.15 5.56
C ASP A 154 -18.87 -11.80 5.15
N LEU A 155 -17.59 -11.55 5.47
CA LEU A 155 -16.89 -10.34 5.04
C LEU A 155 -16.65 -10.32 3.53
N MET A 156 -16.32 -11.45 2.91
CA MET A 156 -16.20 -11.57 1.45
C MET A 156 -17.53 -11.23 0.76
N LYS A 157 -18.65 -11.74 1.29
CA LYS A 157 -19.99 -11.41 0.78
C LYS A 157 -20.35 -9.93 0.97
N SER A 158 -20.00 -9.33 2.10
CA SER A 158 -20.18 -7.90 2.32
C SER A 158 -19.32 -7.07 1.37
N LEU A 159 -18.08 -7.47 1.09
CA LEU A 159 -17.23 -6.81 0.07
C LEU A 159 -17.83 -6.86 -1.32
N GLU A 160 -18.50 -7.95 -1.69
CA GLU A 160 -19.15 -8.11 -3.00
C GLU A 160 -20.43 -7.27 -3.15
N THR A 161 -21.13 -6.99 -2.05
CA THR A 161 -22.49 -6.43 -2.11
C THR A 161 -22.66 -5.05 -1.48
N GLU A 162 -21.74 -4.62 -0.61
CA GLU A 162 -21.81 -3.35 0.12
C GLU A 162 -20.72 -2.38 -0.36
N PRO A 163 -20.97 -1.05 -0.34
CA PRO A 163 -19.98 -0.05 -0.72
C PRO A 163 -18.92 0.14 0.39
N LEU A 164 -17.95 -0.77 0.46
CA LEU A 164 -16.95 -0.84 1.56
C LEU A 164 -15.57 -0.31 1.20
N THR A 165 -15.30 -0.03 -0.07
CA THR A 165 -13.98 0.38 -0.54
C THR A 165 -13.96 1.83 -0.98
N GLU A 166 -13.11 2.64 -0.35
CA GLU A 166 -12.98 4.06 -0.68
C GLU A 166 -12.16 4.23 -1.96
N ASN A 167 -12.73 4.96 -2.92
CA ASN A 167 -12.06 5.35 -4.16
C ASN A 167 -11.96 6.88 -4.22
N SER A 168 -10.73 7.38 -4.30
CA SER A 168 -10.38 8.80 -4.46
C SER A 168 -9.26 8.98 -5.49
N HIS A 169 -9.45 8.42 -6.68
CA HIS A 169 -8.49 8.47 -7.80
C HIS A 169 -9.18 8.96 -9.09
N GLN A 170 -8.40 9.50 -10.02
CA GLN A 170 -8.87 9.96 -11.34
C GLN A 170 -8.35 9.11 -12.49
N TRP A 171 -7.41 8.22 -12.20
CA TRP A 171 -6.70 7.40 -13.17
C TRP A 171 -6.78 5.95 -12.71
N SER A 172 -7.19 5.08 -13.62
CA SER A 172 -7.31 3.65 -13.36
C SER A 172 -6.68 2.84 -14.47
N LEU A 173 -6.23 1.63 -14.15
CA LEU A 173 -5.89 0.65 -15.16
C LEU A 173 -7.16 -0.08 -15.64
N THR A 174 -7.63 0.23 -16.84
CA THR A 174 -8.79 -0.46 -17.43
C THR A 174 -8.50 -1.94 -17.66
N THR A 175 -9.52 -2.79 -17.56
CA THR A 175 -9.38 -4.23 -17.85
C THR A 175 -8.94 -4.46 -19.30
N GLU A 176 -9.35 -3.59 -20.23
CA GLU A 176 -8.87 -3.58 -21.61
C GLU A 176 -7.35 -3.33 -21.71
N ASN A 177 -6.84 -2.28 -21.06
CA ASN A 177 -5.40 -1.96 -21.10
C ASN A 177 -4.57 -3.02 -20.38
N PHE A 178 -5.08 -3.57 -19.27
CA PHE A 178 -4.45 -4.71 -18.59
C PHE A 178 -4.32 -5.91 -19.52
N THR A 179 -5.42 -6.30 -20.18
CA THR A 179 -5.47 -7.49 -21.05
C THR A 179 -4.57 -7.35 -22.28
N LYS A 180 -4.46 -6.14 -22.84
CA LYS A 180 -3.55 -5.83 -23.97
C LYS A 180 -2.08 -5.84 -23.58
N SER A 181 -1.76 -5.72 -22.29
CA SER A 181 -0.38 -5.72 -21.79
C SER A 181 0.05 -7.13 -21.39
N GLU A 182 0.73 -7.83 -22.29
CA GLU A 182 1.25 -9.18 -22.02
C GLU A 182 2.14 -9.23 -20.75
N THR A 183 2.89 -8.16 -20.48
CA THR A 183 3.73 -8.08 -19.28
C THR A 183 2.89 -8.05 -18.00
N LEU A 184 1.82 -7.25 -17.95
CA LEU A 184 0.94 -7.18 -16.77
C LEU A 184 0.14 -8.46 -16.61
N LYS A 185 -0.43 -8.98 -17.71
CA LYS A 185 -1.22 -10.22 -17.71
C LYS A 185 -0.42 -11.43 -17.23
N LYS A 186 0.88 -11.49 -17.58
CA LYS A 186 1.77 -12.57 -17.11
C LYS A 186 2.19 -12.38 -15.65
N PHE A 187 2.29 -11.14 -15.18
CA PHE A 187 2.83 -10.85 -13.84
C PHE A 187 1.76 -10.85 -12.75
N TYR A 188 0.58 -10.30 -13.03
CA TYR A 188 -0.50 -10.09 -12.06
C TYR A 188 -1.73 -10.95 -12.31
N ARG A 189 -2.29 -11.47 -11.22
CA ARG A 189 -3.63 -12.02 -11.11
C ARG A 189 -4.57 -10.90 -10.67
N VAL A 190 -5.63 -10.66 -11.44
CA VAL A 190 -6.68 -9.70 -11.09
C VAL A 190 -7.66 -10.37 -10.13
N LEU A 191 -7.86 -9.80 -8.95
CA LEU A 191 -8.74 -10.34 -7.91
C LEU A 191 -10.10 -9.66 -7.88
N SER A 192 -10.16 -8.39 -8.23
CA SER A 192 -11.41 -7.66 -8.38
C SER A 192 -11.33 -6.57 -9.42
N THR A 193 -12.48 -6.24 -10.01
CA THR A 193 -12.70 -5.09 -10.87
C THR A 193 -13.74 -4.16 -10.26
N ASN A 194 -13.84 -2.96 -10.83
CA ASN A 194 -14.92 -2.02 -10.58
C ASN A 194 -15.25 -1.26 -11.87
N THR A 195 -16.36 -0.53 -11.87
CA THR A 195 -16.75 0.33 -13.00
C THR A 195 -17.12 1.73 -12.52
N ASP A 196 -16.76 2.74 -13.31
CA ASP A 196 -17.23 4.12 -13.13
C ASP A 196 -18.54 4.40 -13.92
N GLY A 197 -19.17 3.36 -14.45
CA GLY A 197 -20.34 3.41 -15.33
C GLY A 197 -20.00 3.48 -16.82
N GLN A 198 -18.74 3.72 -17.19
CA GLN A 198 -18.27 3.75 -18.58
C GLN A 198 -17.14 2.75 -18.82
N ASN A 199 -16.14 2.75 -17.94
CA ASN A 199 -14.96 1.93 -18.02
C ASN A 199 -14.95 0.92 -16.88
N GLU A 200 -14.63 -0.33 -17.20
CA GLU A 200 -14.25 -1.31 -16.18
C GLU A 200 -12.74 -1.23 -15.92
N PHE A 201 -12.35 -1.26 -14.66
CA PHE A 201 -10.96 -1.15 -14.23
C PHE A 201 -10.60 -2.17 -13.16
N VAL A 202 -9.32 -2.54 -13.13
CA VAL A 202 -8.73 -3.43 -12.11
C VAL A 202 -8.70 -2.67 -10.78
N SER A 203 -9.33 -3.21 -9.74
CA SER A 203 -9.38 -2.59 -8.41
C SER A 203 -8.53 -3.31 -7.37
N THR A 204 -8.28 -4.61 -7.52
CA THR A 204 -7.36 -5.37 -6.68
C THR A 204 -6.59 -6.39 -7.51
N MET A 205 -5.28 -6.51 -7.29
CA MET A 205 -4.44 -7.53 -7.93
C MET A 205 -3.31 -8.01 -7.03
N GLU A 206 -2.82 -9.21 -7.31
CA GLU A 206 -1.61 -9.80 -6.69
C GLU A 206 -0.70 -10.38 -7.76
N ALA A 207 0.61 -10.34 -7.58
CA ALA A 207 1.53 -10.98 -8.54
C ALA A 207 1.44 -12.51 -8.45
N TYR A 208 1.61 -13.25 -9.54
CA TYR A 208 1.56 -14.72 -9.48
C TYR A 208 2.70 -15.29 -8.64
N ASP A 209 3.94 -14.88 -8.96
CA ASP A 209 5.16 -15.51 -8.46
C ASP A 209 5.89 -14.69 -7.38
N PHE A 210 5.43 -13.47 -7.11
CA PHE A 210 6.05 -12.55 -6.15
C PHE A 210 5.04 -12.11 -5.07
N PRO A 211 5.48 -11.82 -3.84
CA PRO A 211 4.61 -11.27 -2.79
C PRO A 211 4.35 -9.77 -3.00
N ILE A 212 3.83 -9.42 -4.17
CA ILE A 212 3.49 -8.05 -4.57
C ILE A 212 1.97 -7.95 -4.67
N TYR A 213 1.40 -6.98 -3.98
CA TYR A 213 -0.05 -6.80 -3.83
C TYR A 213 -0.42 -5.35 -4.11
N ALA A 214 -1.59 -5.12 -4.70
CA ALA A 214 -2.02 -3.77 -5.00
C ALA A 214 -3.54 -3.60 -4.93
N THR A 215 -3.97 -2.49 -4.33
CA THR A 215 -5.36 -2.03 -4.34
C THR A 215 -5.45 -0.64 -4.95
N GLN A 216 -6.33 -0.43 -5.92
CA GLN A 216 -6.60 0.92 -6.45
C GLN A 216 -7.36 1.78 -5.42
N TRP A 217 -8.14 1.12 -4.56
CA TRP A 217 -8.89 1.71 -3.45
C TRP A 217 -8.06 1.80 -2.16
N HIS A 218 -8.58 2.56 -1.19
CA HIS A 218 -7.90 2.93 0.06
C HIS A 218 -8.41 2.11 1.27
N PRO A 219 -7.81 0.96 1.60
CA PRO A 219 -8.24 0.17 2.75
C PRO A 219 -8.02 0.89 4.09
N GLU A 220 -7.08 1.83 4.18
CA GLU A 220 -6.73 2.51 5.43
C GLU A 220 -7.79 3.53 5.88
N LYS A 221 -8.57 4.09 4.97
CA LYS A 221 -9.45 5.24 5.27
C LYS A 221 -10.61 4.87 6.17
N ASN A 222 -11.21 3.68 5.98
CA ASN A 222 -12.45 3.30 6.66
C ASN A 222 -12.35 3.42 8.20
N ALA A 223 -11.20 3.08 8.78
CA ALA A 223 -11.02 3.14 10.23
C ALA A 223 -10.35 4.42 10.75
N PHE A 224 -9.73 5.21 9.89
CA PHE A 224 -8.77 6.23 10.33
C PHE A 224 -8.96 7.63 9.74
N GLU A 225 -9.84 7.82 8.76
CA GLU A 225 -10.09 9.11 8.12
C GLU A 225 -11.58 9.49 8.15
N TRP A 226 -11.94 10.64 8.74
CA TRP A 226 -13.34 11.08 8.92
C TRP A 226 -13.68 12.34 8.11
N THR A 227 -12.82 12.68 7.15
CA THR A 227 -12.81 13.99 6.49
C THR A 227 -13.83 14.13 5.35
N ARG A 228 -14.43 13.02 4.90
CA ARG A 228 -15.37 13.02 3.76
C ARG A 228 -16.58 12.11 4.05
N PRO A 229 -17.80 12.51 3.66
CA PRO A 229 -19.02 11.78 4.01
C PRO A 229 -19.19 10.45 3.25
N TYR A 230 -18.46 10.25 2.15
CA TYR A 230 -18.51 9.01 1.37
C TYR A 230 -17.57 7.92 1.88
N ILE A 231 -16.72 8.20 2.89
CA ILE A 231 -15.79 7.21 3.42
C ILE A 231 -16.61 6.14 4.18
N PRO A 232 -16.45 4.84 3.85
CA PRO A 232 -17.18 3.79 4.54
C PRO A 232 -16.76 3.62 6.00
N HIS A 233 -17.72 3.72 6.92
CA HIS A 233 -17.50 3.52 8.36
C HIS A 233 -18.37 2.40 8.97
N THR A 234 -18.96 1.54 8.13
CA THR A 234 -19.74 0.39 8.61
C THR A 234 -18.84 -0.63 9.31
N PRO A 235 -19.37 -1.48 10.22
CA PRO A 235 -18.56 -2.52 10.86
C PRO A 235 -17.83 -3.44 9.87
N SER A 236 -18.46 -3.77 8.74
CA SER A 236 -17.85 -4.53 7.64
C SER A 236 -16.67 -3.78 7.01
N ALA A 237 -16.81 -2.47 6.74
CA ALA A 237 -15.73 -1.63 6.23
C ALA A 237 -14.52 -1.56 7.19
N ILE A 238 -14.76 -1.48 8.50
CA ILE A 238 -13.69 -1.49 9.51
C ILE A 238 -12.98 -2.85 9.55
N LYS A 239 -13.74 -3.95 9.49
CA LYS A 239 -13.15 -5.30 9.39
C LYS A 239 -12.30 -5.45 8.13
N THR A 240 -12.76 -4.94 6.99
CA THR A 240 -11.98 -4.92 5.75
C THR A 240 -10.62 -4.28 5.96
N THR A 241 -10.56 -3.07 6.55
CA THR A 241 -9.28 -2.42 6.88
C THR A 241 -8.36 -3.34 7.68
N PHE A 242 -8.88 -3.95 8.75
CA PHE A 242 -8.08 -4.83 9.60
C PHE A 242 -7.57 -6.06 8.84
N TYR A 243 -8.42 -6.76 8.09
CA TYR A 243 -8.02 -7.99 7.40
C TYR A 243 -7.02 -7.72 6.27
N MET A 244 -7.13 -6.59 5.58
CA MET A 244 -6.13 -6.16 4.58
C MET A 244 -4.77 -5.90 5.23
N ALA A 245 -4.74 -5.18 6.36
CA ALA A 245 -3.50 -4.97 7.12
C ALA A 245 -2.95 -6.28 7.68
N TYR A 246 -3.81 -7.12 8.25
CA TYR A 246 -3.46 -8.41 8.84
C TYR A 246 -2.77 -9.32 7.83
N PHE A 247 -3.32 -9.42 6.62
CA PHE A 247 -2.70 -10.14 5.52
C PHE A 247 -1.29 -9.62 5.21
N PHE A 248 -1.14 -8.32 4.92
CA PHE A 248 0.16 -7.77 4.52
C PHE A 248 1.21 -7.86 5.64
N VAL A 249 0.81 -7.68 6.89
CA VAL A 249 1.72 -7.84 8.03
C VAL A 249 2.12 -9.31 8.22
N ASN A 250 1.25 -10.28 7.93
CA ASN A 250 1.62 -11.70 7.88
C ASN A 250 2.61 -12.02 6.76
N GLU A 251 2.47 -11.38 5.60
CA GLU A 251 3.47 -11.47 4.54
C GLU A 251 4.83 -10.97 5.03
N ALA A 252 4.87 -9.83 5.73
CA ALA A 252 6.11 -9.25 6.24
C ALA A 252 6.77 -10.13 7.33
N ARG A 253 5.98 -10.92 8.09
CA ARG A 253 6.53 -11.89 9.08
C ARG A 253 7.35 -13.01 8.43
N LYS A 254 7.22 -13.23 7.12
CA LYS A 254 8.01 -14.22 6.37
C LYS A 254 9.42 -13.72 6.01
N SER A 255 9.68 -12.42 6.13
CA SER A 255 11.00 -11.83 5.94
C SER A 255 11.83 -11.88 7.23
N PHE A 256 13.07 -12.37 7.14
CA PHE A 256 13.99 -12.45 8.28
C PHE A 256 14.90 -11.22 8.45
N HIS A 257 14.66 -10.15 7.69
CA HIS A 257 15.40 -8.90 7.80
C HIS A 257 15.34 -8.27 9.21
N SER A 258 16.42 -7.59 9.58
CA SER A 258 16.52 -6.88 10.86
C SER A 258 17.57 -5.77 10.80
N PHE A 259 17.34 -4.69 11.56
CA PHE A 259 18.36 -3.67 11.79
C PHE A 259 19.61 -4.27 12.45
N PRO A 260 20.80 -3.72 12.18
CA PRO A 260 22.05 -4.23 12.75
C PRO A 260 22.16 -4.01 14.26
N SER A 261 21.37 -3.11 14.83
CA SER A 261 21.25 -2.93 16.29
C SER A 261 19.90 -2.35 16.68
N THR A 262 19.50 -2.56 17.94
CA THR A 262 18.31 -1.95 18.54
C THR A 262 18.37 -0.41 18.50
N ALA A 263 19.56 0.17 18.69
CA ALA A 263 19.71 1.63 18.66
C ALA A 263 19.51 2.22 17.26
N GLU A 264 19.94 1.53 16.19
CA GLU A 264 19.61 1.96 14.82
C GLU A 264 18.12 1.79 14.54
N GLU A 265 17.52 0.69 15.02
CA GLU A 265 16.08 0.45 14.88
C GLU A 265 15.27 1.56 15.56
N GLU A 266 15.54 1.85 16.83
CA GLU A 266 14.82 2.86 17.61
C GLU A 266 14.84 4.23 16.95
N LYS A 267 15.97 4.63 16.35
CA LYS A 267 16.10 5.91 15.63
C LYS A 267 15.34 5.96 14.31
N ALA A 268 15.09 4.81 13.69
CA ALA A 268 14.41 4.72 12.40
C ALA A 268 12.88 4.69 12.54
N LEU A 269 12.34 4.41 13.72
CA LEU A 269 10.89 4.24 13.90
C LEU A 269 10.10 5.54 13.75
N ILE A 270 8.86 5.41 13.30
CA ILE A 270 7.88 6.52 13.21
C ILE A 270 7.64 7.21 14.56
N TYR A 271 7.91 6.52 15.68
CA TYR A 271 7.77 7.05 17.04
C TYR A 271 8.66 8.27 17.35
N ASN A 272 9.68 8.54 16.52
CA ASN A 272 10.51 9.73 16.63
C ASN A 272 9.86 10.97 15.98
N TYR A 273 8.74 10.81 15.29
CA TYR A 273 8.07 11.85 14.53
C TYR A 273 6.71 12.15 15.15
N LYS A 274 6.24 13.39 14.98
CA LYS A 274 4.94 13.83 15.48
C LYS A 274 4.08 14.26 14.30
N PRO A 275 2.86 13.71 14.15
CA PRO A 275 1.96 14.17 13.10
C PRO A 275 1.31 15.49 13.48
N GLU A 276 0.93 16.27 12.49
CA GLU A 276 0.11 17.46 12.62
C GLU A 276 -1.36 17.14 12.38
N TYR A 277 -2.28 17.87 13.02
CA TYR A 277 -3.71 17.80 12.73
C TYR A 277 -4.02 18.61 11.48
N THR A 278 -4.48 17.95 10.43
CA THR A 278 -4.71 18.52 9.09
C THR A 278 -6.15 18.37 8.59
N GLY A 279 -7.00 17.67 9.34
CA GLY A 279 -8.40 17.38 8.98
C GLY A 279 -9.22 18.56 8.43
N PRO A 280 -9.11 19.79 8.96
CA PRO A 280 -9.91 20.93 8.48
C PRO A 280 -9.60 21.38 7.04
N GLN A 281 -8.41 21.05 6.50
CA GLN A 281 -7.94 21.57 5.20
C GLN A 281 -7.47 20.46 4.25
N SER A 282 -7.51 19.20 4.69
CA SER A 282 -6.95 18.05 3.98
C SER A 282 -8.00 16.94 3.77
N ALA A 283 -7.63 15.92 2.99
CA ALA A 283 -8.32 14.64 2.97
C ALA A 283 -7.89 13.71 4.13
N PHE A 284 -6.90 14.14 4.92
CA PHE A 284 -6.32 13.37 6.02
C PHE A 284 -6.47 14.11 7.35
N GLU A 285 -6.93 13.41 8.39
CA GLU A 285 -7.03 13.90 9.76
C GLU A 285 -5.66 14.31 10.28
N GLN A 286 -4.65 13.49 10.03
CA GLN A 286 -3.29 13.70 10.51
C GLN A 286 -2.24 13.35 9.46
N ILE A 287 -1.19 14.17 9.40
CA ILE A 287 -0.07 13.98 8.48
C ILE A 287 1.25 14.09 9.24
N TYR A 288 2.18 13.16 9.01
CA TYR A 288 3.58 13.32 9.35
C TYR A 288 4.28 14.07 8.22
N PHE A 289 4.94 15.18 8.52
CA PHE A 289 5.81 15.90 7.57
C PHE A 289 7.28 15.60 7.87
N PHE A 290 8.10 15.60 6.82
CA PHE A 290 9.52 15.31 6.89
C PHE A 290 10.34 16.27 6.01
N ASP A 291 11.56 16.55 6.49
CA ASP A 291 12.61 17.31 5.79
C ASP A 291 13.42 16.42 4.86
#